data_AF-A0A2G9WV58-F1
#
_entry.id   AF-A0A2G9WV58-F1
#
_cell.length_a   1.000
_cell.length_b   1.000
_cell.length_c   1.000
_cell.angle_alpha   90.00
_cell.angle_beta   90.00
_cell.angle_gamma   90.00
#
_symmetry.space_group_name_H-M   'P 1'
#
loop_
_entity.id
_entity.type
_entity.pdbx_description
1 polymer ?
#
loop_
_entity_poly.entity_id
_entity_poly.type
_entity_poly.pdbx_seq_one_letter_code
_entity_poly.pdbx_strand_id
1 'polypeptide(L)'
;MIEWLAAKVSPLVIAAALALGAAALIYLGIARIDGMVDTARQEAIAARDAHWSAQIAEANAKVSAAAASLARLAMQKDAELAEADRKLQDKQTEMEASNAALPGGDGGGISRDRVRLLNQR
;
A
#
# COMPACT_ATOMS: atom_id res chain seq x y z
N MET A 1 -66.89 26.76 48.20
CA MET A 1 -65.81 27.29 47.33
C MET A 1 -64.72 26.24 47.06
N ILE A 2 -64.21 25.55 48.09
CA ILE A 2 -63.16 24.51 47.96
C ILE A 2 -63.64 23.28 47.16
N GLU A 3 -64.87 22.80 47.35
CA GLU A 3 -65.41 21.63 46.62
C GLU A 3 -65.63 21.88 45.12
N TRP A 4 -65.97 23.11 44.72
CA TRP A 4 -66.10 23.50 43.32
C TRP A 4 -64.76 23.55 42.59
N LEU A 5 -63.71 23.99 43.30
CA LEU A 5 -62.33 23.90 42.82
C LEU A 5 -61.86 22.44 42.71
N ALA A 6 -62.12 21.60 43.72
CA ALA A 6 -61.75 20.19 43.70
C ALA A 6 -62.38 19.42 42.53
N ALA A 7 -63.66 19.67 42.22
CA ALA A 7 -64.36 19.04 41.09
C ALA A 7 -63.78 19.42 39.71
N LYS A 8 -63.20 20.63 39.57
CA LYS A 8 -62.56 21.10 38.32
C LYS A 8 -61.07 20.76 38.22
N VAL A 9 -60.39 20.60 39.35
CA VAL A 9 -58.96 20.25 39.39
C VAL A 9 -58.73 18.81 38.93
N SER A 10 -59.64 17.88 39.26
CA SER A 10 -59.52 16.46 38.90
C SER A 10 -59.37 16.20 37.38
N PRO A 11 -60.23 16.73 36.48
CA PRO A 11 -60.05 16.54 35.03
C PRO A 11 -58.81 17.25 34.47
N LEU A 12 -58.37 18.36 35.06
CA LEU A 12 -57.15 19.06 34.64
C LEU A 12 -55.89 18.26 34.99
N VAL A 13 -55.85 17.63 36.18
CA VAL A 13 -54.76 16.74 36.57
C VAL A 13 -54.69 15.52 35.65
N ILE A 14 -55.83 14.93 35.31
CA ILE A 14 -55.90 13.81 34.36
C ILE A 14 -55.41 14.23 32.97
N ALA A 15 -55.87 15.38 32.47
CA ALA A 15 -55.42 15.90 31.17
C ALA A 15 -53.91 16.21 31.14
N ALA A 16 -53.38 16.79 32.22
CA ALA A 16 -51.94 17.03 32.36
C ALA A 16 -51.13 15.73 32.40
N ALA A 17 -51.60 14.72 33.13
CA ALA A 17 -50.97 13.41 33.18
C ALA A 17 -50.95 12.72 31.80
N LEU A 18 -52.05 12.79 31.05
CA LEU A 18 -52.12 12.27 29.68
C LEU A 18 -51.17 13.01 28.73
N ALA A 19 -51.12 14.35 28.81
CA ALA A 19 -50.22 15.15 27.98
C ALA A 19 -48.74 14.82 28.27
N LEU A 20 -48.37 14.68 29.54
CA LEU A 20 -47.02 14.27 29.94
C LEU A 20 -46.71 12.84 29.49
N GLY A 21 -47.66 11.91 29.60
CA GLY A 21 -47.49 10.54 29.11
C GLY A 21 -47.28 10.50 27.60
N ALA A 22 -48.05 11.26 26.84
CA ALA A 22 -47.89 11.37 25.38
C ALA A 22 -46.52 11.98 25.01
N ALA A 23 -46.11 13.05 25.69
CA ALA A 23 -44.80 13.67 25.46
C ALA A 23 -43.65 12.71 25.78
N ALA A 24 -43.74 11.94 26.86
CA ALA A 24 -42.74 10.93 27.22
C ALA A 24 -42.62 9.81 26.16
N LEU A 25 -43.76 9.34 25.64
CA LEU A 25 -43.77 8.31 24.58
C LEU A 25 -43.20 8.86 23.27
N ILE A 26 -43.53 10.10 22.89
CA ILE A 26 -42.96 10.76 21.72
C ILE A 26 -41.45 10.90 21.86
N TYR A 27 -40.98 11.36 23.03
CA TYR A 27 -39.55 11.49 23.30
C TYR A 27 -38.83 10.15 23.21
N LEU A 28 -39.38 9.09 23.81
CA LEU A 28 -38.81 7.75 23.74
C LEU A 28 -38.78 7.22 22.30
N GLY A 29 -39.83 7.49 21.53
CA GLY A 29 -39.90 7.13 20.11
C GLY A 29 -38.81 7.80 19.29
N ILE A 30 -38.62 9.12 19.45
CA ILE A 30 -37.56 9.88 18.78
C ILE A 30 -36.18 9.34 19.18
N ALA A 31 -35.92 9.19 20.49
CA ALA A 31 -34.63 8.69 20.99
C ALA A 31 -34.31 7.28 20.45
N ARG A 32 -35.31 6.42 20.30
CA ARG A 32 -35.14 5.08 19.72
C ARG A 32 -34.77 5.14 18.25
N ILE A 33 -35.41 6.02 17.48
CA ILE A 33 -35.13 6.23 16.05
C ILE A 33 -33.73 6.78 15.86
N ASP A 34 -33.34 7.80 16.62
CA ASP A 34 -31.98 8.37 16.56
C ASP A 34 -30.92 7.30 16.85
N GLY A 35 -31.15 6.46 17.87
CA GLY A 35 -30.27 5.33 18.17
C GLY A 35 -30.18 4.32 17.02
N MET A 36 -31.27 4.05 16.30
CA MET A 36 -31.25 3.17 15.11
C MET A 36 -30.45 3.78 13.96
N VAL A 37 -30.61 5.09 13.73
CA VAL A 37 -29.88 5.82 12.69
C VAL A 37 -28.38 5.82 12.98
N ASP A 38 -27.99 6.07 14.23
CA ASP A 38 -26.59 6.04 14.63
C ASP A 38 -25.96 4.66 14.49
N THR A 39 -26.66 3.60 14.92
CA THR A 39 -26.20 2.23 14.72
C THR A 39 -26.03 1.91 13.24
N ALA A 40 -27.04 2.19 12.41
CA ALA A 40 -26.97 1.95 10.97
C ALA A 40 -25.82 2.72 10.30
N ARG A 41 -25.58 3.96 10.73
CA ARG A 41 -24.45 4.77 10.26
C ARG A 41 -23.12 4.14 10.65
N GLN A 42 -22.96 3.70 11.90
CA GLN A 42 -21.73 3.08 12.37
C GLN A 42 -21.44 1.76 11.64
N GLU A 43 -22.46 0.92 11.43
CA GLU A 43 -22.33 -0.32 10.67
C GLU A 43 -21.93 -0.06 9.22
N ALA A 44 -22.52 0.94 8.57
CA ALA A 44 -22.18 1.31 7.19
C ALA A 44 -20.73 1.82 7.08
N ILE A 45 -20.27 2.62 8.04
CA ILE A 45 -18.87 3.06 8.11
C ILE A 45 -17.95 1.86 8.31
N ALA A 46 -18.24 0.99 9.28
CA ALA A 46 -17.43 -0.18 9.57
C ALA A 46 -17.32 -1.13 8.36
N ALA A 47 -18.43 -1.38 7.67
CA ALA A 47 -18.45 -2.21 6.46
C ALA A 47 -17.60 -1.60 5.34
N ARG A 48 -17.72 -0.28 5.12
CA ARG A 48 -16.94 0.44 4.11
C ARG A 48 -15.45 0.42 4.46
N ASP A 49 -15.10 0.69 5.70
CA ASP A 49 -13.71 0.76 6.15
C ASP A 49 -13.07 -0.63 6.10
N ALA A 50 -13.79 -1.69 6.48
CA ALA A 50 -13.34 -3.07 6.31
C ALA A 50 -13.11 -3.42 4.83
N HIS A 51 -14.03 -3.03 3.94
CA HIS A 51 -13.91 -3.27 2.51
C HIS A 51 -12.67 -2.59 1.90
N TRP A 52 -12.46 -1.31 2.20
CA TRP A 52 -11.30 -0.58 1.69
C TRP A 52 -9.99 -1.03 2.34
N SER A 53 -10.00 -1.34 3.64
CA SER A 53 -8.83 -1.90 4.31
C SER A 53 -8.40 -3.22 3.67
N ALA A 54 -9.35 -4.08 3.31
CA ALA A 54 -9.06 -5.34 2.62
C ALA A 54 -8.47 -5.09 1.22
N GLN A 55 -9.06 -4.18 0.44
CA GLN A 55 -8.53 -3.85 -0.89
C GLN A 55 -7.13 -3.22 -0.84
N ILE A 56 -6.88 -2.34 0.13
CA ILE A 56 -5.56 -1.74 0.35
C ILE A 56 -4.55 -2.81 0.75
N ALA A 57 -4.91 -3.74 1.64
CA ALA A 57 -4.04 -4.85 2.02
C ALA A 57 -3.69 -5.74 0.82
N GLU A 58 -4.68 -6.07 -0.03
CA GLU A 58 -4.46 -6.84 -1.26
C GLU A 58 -3.55 -6.09 -2.25
N ALA A 59 -3.80 -4.80 -2.47
CA ALA A 59 -2.98 -3.97 -3.34
C ALA A 59 -1.53 -3.88 -2.84
N ASN A 60 -1.33 -3.66 -1.54
CA ASN A 60 -0.01 -3.62 -0.92
C ASN A 60 0.72 -4.96 -1.03
N ALA A 61 0.02 -6.08 -0.86
CA ALA A 61 0.59 -7.41 -1.06
C ALA A 61 1.09 -7.61 -2.50
N LYS A 62 0.30 -7.19 -3.51
CA LYS A 62 0.69 -7.24 -4.92
C LYS A 62 1.92 -6.38 -5.20
N VAL A 63 1.94 -5.14 -4.70
CA VAL A 63 3.09 -4.23 -4.86
C VAL A 63 4.34 -4.81 -4.19
N SER A 64 4.22 -5.32 -2.97
CA SER A 64 5.33 -5.95 -2.25
C SER A 64 5.88 -7.17 -3.00
N ALA A 65 5.01 -8.01 -3.57
CA ALA A 65 5.42 -9.17 -4.36
C ALA A 65 6.16 -8.73 -5.64
N ALA A 66 5.64 -7.72 -6.35
CA ALA A 66 6.27 -7.16 -7.54
C ALA A 66 7.63 -6.51 -7.24
N ALA A 67 7.72 -5.76 -6.13
CA ALA A 67 8.98 -5.15 -5.69
C ALA A 67 10.03 -6.23 -5.37
N ALA A 68 9.63 -7.30 -4.67
CA ALA A 68 10.52 -8.43 -4.39
C ALA A 68 10.97 -9.17 -5.66
N SER A 69 10.09 -9.35 -6.66
CA SER A 69 10.50 -9.95 -7.93
C SER A 69 11.45 -9.06 -8.72
N LEU A 70 11.20 -7.74 -8.75
CA LEU A 70 12.07 -6.78 -9.41
C LEU A 70 13.44 -6.70 -8.74
N ALA A 71 13.49 -6.70 -7.41
CA ALA A 71 14.74 -6.72 -6.66
C ALA A 71 15.56 -7.98 -6.97
N ARG A 72 14.93 -9.16 -7.03
CA ARG A 72 15.62 -10.40 -7.41
C ARG A 72 16.14 -10.35 -8.85
N LEU A 73 15.34 -9.83 -9.78
CA LEU A 73 15.74 -9.69 -11.17
C LEU A 73 16.93 -8.73 -11.32
N ALA A 74 16.90 -7.59 -10.62
CA ALA A 74 18.00 -6.64 -10.60
C ALA A 74 19.28 -7.29 -10.07
N MET A 75 19.21 -8.00 -8.93
CA MET A 75 20.37 -8.71 -8.37
C MET A 75 20.94 -9.76 -9.35
N GLN A 76 20.08 -10.49 -10.07
CA GLN A 76 20.54 -11.44 -11.08
C GLN A 76 21.26 -10.74 -12.23
N LYS A 77 20.70 -9.62 -12.71
CA LYS A 77 21.30 -8.84 -13.81
C LYS A 77 22.62 -8.19 -13.39
N ASP A 78 22.72 -7.69 -12.17
CA ASP A 78 23.97 -7.16 -11.62
C ASP A 78 25.04 -8.25 -11.52
N ALA A 79 24.66 -9.46 -11.12
CA ALA A 79 25.58 -10.60 -11.08
C ALA A 79 26.04 -11.03 -12.49
N GLU A 80 25.12 -11.06 -13.47
CA GLU A 80 25.45 -11.34 -14.87
C GLU A 80 26.42 -10.29 -15.45
N LEU A 81 26.17 -9.00 -15.17
CA LEU A 81 27.04 -7.91 -15.61
C LEU A 81 28.41 -7.99 -14.95
N ALA A 82 28.48 -8.23 -13.64
CA ALA A 82 29.74 -8.39 -12.93
C ALA A 82 30.55 -9.60 -13.44
N GLU A 83 29.89 -10.68 -13.86
CA GLU A 83 30.56 -11.81 -14.51
C GLU A 83 31.07 -11.45 -15.92
N ALA A 84 30.27 -10.72 -16.71
CA ALA A 84 30.68 -10.25 -18.02
C ALA A 84 31.89 -9.30 -17.92
N ASP A 85 31.88 -8.36 -16.96
CA ASP A 85 32.98 -7.43 -16.72
C ASP A 85 34.27 -8.17 -16.33
N ARG A 86 34.18 -9.16 -15.42
CA ARG A 86 35.34 -10.01 -15.09
C ARG A 86 35.88 -10.73 -16.32
N LYS A 87 35.02 -11.34 -17.14
CA LYS A 87 35.43 -12.00 -18.39
C LYS A 87 36.11 -11.03 -19.36
N LEU A 88 35.65 -9.79 -19.44
CA LEU A 88 36.29 -8.76 -20.28
C LEU A 88 37.65 -8.33 -19.72
N GLN A 89 37.77 -8.15 -18.40
CA GLN A 89 39.03 -7.84 -17.74
C GLN A 89 40.06 -8.96 -17.89
N ASP A 90 39.64 -10.22 -17.73
CA ASP A 90 40.50 -11.38 -17.91
C ASP A 90 41.02 -11.45 -19.36
N LYS A 91 40.13 -11.28 -20.35
CA LYS A 91 40.52 -11.21 -21.76
C LYS A 91 41.47 -10.05 -22.06
N GLN A 92 41.23 -8.88 -21.48
CA GLN A 92 42.11 -7.73 -21.65
C GLN A 92 43.50 -8.02 -21.08
N THR A 93 43.56 -8.56 -19.87
CA THR A 93 44.82 -8.93 -19.20
C THR A 93 45.58 -9.98 -20.02
N GLU A 94 44.88 -10.98 -20.56
CA GLU A 94 45.45 -12.00 -21.45
C GLU A 94 46.00 -11.40 -22.74
N MET A 95 45.26 -10.47 -23.36
CA MET A 95 45.72 -9.75 -24.56
C MET A 95 46.94 -8.88 -24.26
N GLU A 96 46.96 -8.17 -23.13
CA GLU A 96 48.09 -7.34 -22.71
C GLU A 96 49.35 -8.19 -22.46
N ALA A 97 49.20 -9.32 -21.76
CA ALA A 97 50.30 -10.27 -21.55
C ALA A 97 50.80 -10.89 -22.86
N SER A 98 49.88 -11.28 -23.75
CA SER A 98 50.22 -11.83 -25.07
C SER A 98 50.93 -10.79 -25.95
N ASN A 99 50.50 -9.53 -25.88
CA ASN A 99 51.14 -8.43 -26.61
C ASN A 99 52.54 -8.13 -26.08
N ALA A 100 52.76 -8.17 -24.76
CA ALA A 100 54.06 -7.98 -24.14
C ALA A 100 55.06 -9.10 -24.48
N ALA A 101 54.56 -10.31 -24.76
CA ALA A 101 55.38 -11.46 -25.18
C ALA A 101 55.80 -11.40 -26.67
N LEU A 102 55.24 -10.50 -27.48
CA LEU A 102 55.57 -10.40 -28.91
C LEU A 102 56.96 -9.74 -29.14
N PRO A 103 57.76 -10.26 -30.09
CA PRO A 103 59.03 -9.64 -30.46
C PRO A 103 58.82 -8.29 -31.17
N GLY A 104 59.73 -7.34 -30.95
CA GLY A 104 59.70 -6.01 -31.58
C GLY A 104 59.34 -4.83 -30.65
N GLY A 105 58.93 -5.10 -29.40
CA GLY A 105 58.85 -4.12 -28.31
C GLY A 105 58.26 -2.75 -28.66
N ASP A 106 58.90 -1.69 -28.18
CA ASP A 106 58.55 -0.27 -28.41
C ASP A 106 59.00 0.25 -29.79
N GLY A 107 59.39 -0.64 -30.71
CA GLY A 107 59.72 -0.25 -32.08
C GLY A 107 58.48 0.37 -32.73
N GLY A 108 58.53 1.67 -33.02
CA GLY A 108 57.39 2.44 -33.51
C GLY A 108 56.69 1.78 -34.71
N GLY A 109 55.50 1.23 -34.47
CA GLY A 109 54.65 0.58 -35.49
C GLY A 109 53.83 -0.60 -34.94
N ILE A 110 52.75 -0.95 -35.63
CA ILE A 110 51.97 -2.17 -35.32
C ILE A 110 52.50 -3.31 -36.21
N SER A 111 53.11 -4.33 -35.60
CA SER A 111 53.61 -5.52 -36.31
C SER A 111 52.48 -6.45 -36.78
N ARG A 112 52.76 -7.29 -37.78
CA ARG A 112 51.77 -8.24 -38.35
C ARG A 112 51.20 -9.19 -37.29
N ASP A 113 52.01 -9.58 -36.31
CA ASP A 113 51.59 -10.46 -35.21
C ASP A 113 50.67 -9.73 -34.22
N ARG A 114 50.92 -8.43 -33.95
CA ARG A 114 50.04 -7.58 -33.13
C ARG A 114 48.67 -7.35 -33.80
N VAL A 115 48.61 -7.19 -35.12
CA VAL A 115 47.33 -7.14 -35.87
C VAL A 115 46.56 -8.45 -35.74
N ARG A 116 47.25 -9.59 -35.83
CA ARG A 116 46.62 -10.92 -35.66
C ARG A 116 46.05 -11.11 -34.26
N LEU A 117 46.77 -10.68 -33.22
CA LEU A 117 46.30 -10.73 -31.84
C LEU A 117 45.04 -9.88 -31.65
N LEU A 118 45.01 -8.65 -32.18
CA LEU A 118 43.84 -7.75 -32.10
C LEU A 118 42.62 -8.25 -32.90
N ASN A 119 42.84 -9.07 -33.93
CA ASN A 119 41.78 -9.65 -34.77
C ASN A 119 41.26 -11.01 -34.26
N GLN A 120 41.78 -11.54 -33.15
CA GLN A 120 41.19 -12.69 -32.49
C GLN A 120 39.94 -12.22 -31.73
N ARG A 121 38.77 -12.44 -32.33
CA ARG A 121 37.45 -12.20 -31.72
C ARG A 121 36.89 -13.48 -31.14
#